data_AF-A0A151GNM9-F1
#
_entry.id   AF-A0A151GNM9-F1
#
_cell.length_a   1.000
_cell.length_b   1.000
_cell.length_c   1.000
_cell.angle_alpha   90.00
_cell.angle_beta   90.00
_cell.angle_gamma   90.00
#
_symmetry.space_group_name_H-M   'P 1'
#
loop_
_entity.id
_entity.type
_entity.pdbx_description
1 polymer ?
#
loop_
_entity_poly.entity_id
_entity_poly.type
_entity_poly.pdbx_seq_one_letter_code
_entity_poly.pdbx_strand_id
1 'polypeptide(L)'
;MPECHEKIEPAQAAATEEPDFSNAEELFERFPFPEYAKLQGPQNFELWKLTLSTHLEAINLGSFLEDPSIAANLLDNHQAILHKLLWDSCTQVPQASIASIKNPTDAYTLLEKRYFSSPEFQRRILYSSYHKLTFKGYQGTLENFNAEFDCYLARLQLAGVKIDPIDQASQYLTAVGPVFTQWAGFIRIFTQSIQALGLGSKSLDLHYLMASLLRECRIPGTSAAKAYNRRRSQPPKKQGNSNTRSTRSGRPSRPGQSSQPVLSHHYCY
;
A
#
# COMPACT_ATOMS: atom_id res chain seq x y z
N MET A 1 70.56 -25.41 -33.89
CA MET A 1 70.03 -26.22 -32.77
C MET A 1 69.98 -25.33 -31.53
N PRO A 2 68.81 -24.98 -30.96
CA PRO A 2 67.45 -24.97 -31.50
C PRO A 2 66.78 -23.57 -31.43
N GLU A 3 65.64 -23.47 -32.12
CA GLU A 3 64.69 -22.37 -32.19
C GLU A 3 63.89 -22.22 -30.89
N CYS A 4 63.52 -21.00 -30.52
CA CYS A 4 62.36 -20.73 -29.67
C CYS A 4 61.59 -19.54 -30.26
N HIS A 5 60.77 -19.82 -31.27
CA HIS A 5 59.66 -18.96 -31.64
C HIS A 5 58.57 -19.12 -30.57
N GLU A 6 58.51 -18.18 -29.62
CA GLU A 6 57.37 -18.10 -28.72
C GLU A 6 56.23 -17.38 -29.47
N LYS A 7 55.29 -18.18 -29.97
CA LYS A 7 54.01 -17.71 -30.51
C LYS A 7 53.24 -17.04 -29.38
N ILE A 8 53.03 -15.74 -29.48
CA ILE A 8 52.00 -15.05 -28.71
C ILE A 8 50.67 -15.40 -29.37
N GLU A 9 49.95 -16.35 -28.77
CA GLU A 9 48.52 -16.57 -29.04
C GLU A 9 47.74 -15.30 -28.70
N PRO A 10 46.85 -14.82 -29.59
CA PRO A 10 45.91 -13.78 -29.20
C PRO A 10 44.91 -14.39 -28.22
N ALA A 11 44.85 -13.79 -27.02
CA ALA A 11 43.83 -14.05 -26.03
C ALA A 11 42.45 -14.03 -26.71
N GLN A 12 41.80 -15.19 -26.72
CA GLN A 12 40.42 -15.31 -27.16
C GLN A 12 39.58 -14.32 -26.35
N ALA A 13 38.96 -13.40 -27.08
CA ALA A 13 37.93 -12.51 -26.55
C ALA A 13 36.91 -13.39 -25.81
N ALA A 14 36.70 -13.09 -24.54
CA ALA A 14 35.62 -13.66 -23.76
C ALA A 14 34.33 -13.48 -24.55
N ALA A 15 33.78 -14.58 -25.05
CA ALA A 15 32.46 -14.59 -25.64
C ALA A 15 31.49 -14.15 -24.53
N THR A 16 30.94 -12.96 -24.67
CA THR A 16 29.75 -12.54 -23.95
C THR A 16 28.68 -13.55 -24.33
N GLU A 17 28.35 -14.47 -23.42
CA GLU A 17 27.23 -15.40 -23.61
C GLU A 17 25.97 -14.55 -23.85
N GLU A 18 25.48 -14.54 -25.08
CA GLU A 18 24.15 -14.00 -25.35
C GLU A 18 23.15 -14.85 -24.57
N PRO A 19 22.29 -14.25 -23.73
CA PRO A 19 21.32 -15.05 -23.01
C PRO A 19 20.36 -15.68 -24.02
N ASP A 20 20.07 -16.98 -23.86
CA ASP A 20 19.09 -17.70 -24.69
C ASP A 20 17.68 -17.43 -24.14
N PHE A 21 16.92 -16.64 -24.89
CA PHE A 21 15.58 -16.15 -24.51
C PHE A 21 14.44 -16.91 -25.16
N SER A 22 14.71 -18.07 -25.76
CA SER A 22 13.68 -18.94 -26.35
C SER A 22 12.57 -19.31 -25.34
N ASN A 23 12.80 -19.10 -24.04
CA ASN A 23 11.90 -19.43 -22.94
C ASN A 23 11.36 -18.25 -22.11
N ALA A 24 11.53 -17.00 -22.53
CA ALA A 24 11.07 -15.85 -21.76
C ALA A 24 9.54 -15.77 -21.60
N GLU A 25 8.78 -16.20 -22.61
CA GLU A 25 7.31 -16.29 -22.50
C GLU A 25 6.88 -17.38 -21.51
N GLU A 26 7.53 -18.55 -21.49
CA GLU A 26 7.30 -19.57 -20.46
C GLU A 26 7.65 -19.04 -19.06
N LEU A 27 8.67 -18.18 -18.94
CA LEU A 27 9.05 -17.56 -17.66
C LEU A 27 7.96 -16.64 -17.12
N PHE A 28 7.32 -15.82 -17.96
CA PHE A 28 6.22 -14.95 -17.51
C PHE A 28 4.92 -15.71 -17.22
N GLU A 29 4.67 -16.82 -17.91
CA GLU A 29 3.56 -17.71 -17.56
C GLU A 29 3.79 -18.45 -16.25
N ARG A 30 5.02 -18.90 -15.99
CA ARG A 30 5.39 -19.59 -14.74
C ARG A 30 5.56 -18.64 -13.56
N PHE A 31 5.97 -17.40 -13.81
CA PHE A 31 6.22 -16.37 -12.80
C PHE A 31 5.50 -15.06 -13.19
N PRO A 32 4.16 -15.01 -13.05
CA PRO A 32 3.41 -13.82 -13.38
C PRO A 32 3.73 -12.67 -12.41
N PHE A 33 3.69 -11.45 -12.94
CA PHE A 33 3.92 -10.25 -12.13
C PHE A 33 2.88 -10.16 -10.99
N PRO A 34 3.31 -10.05 -9.72
CA PRO A 34 2.39 -10.16 -8.59
C PRO A 34 1.41 -8.98 -8.54
N GLU A 35 0.11 -9.28 -8.40
CA GLU A 35 -0.98 -8.28 -8.40
C GLU A 35 -0.80 -7.17 -7.36
N TYR A 36 -0.27 -7.50 -6.18
CA TYR A 36 -0.04 -6.52 -5.11
C TYR A 36 1.07 -5.50 -5.44
N ALA A 37 1.95 -5.82 -6.38
CA ALA A 37 3.08 -4.98 -6.78
C ALA A 37 2.84 -4.22 -8.10
N LYS A 38 1.75 -4.52 -8.82
CA LYS A 38 1.46 -3.85 -10.09
C LYS A 38 1.33 -2.35 -9.91
N LEU A 39 1.86 -1.57 -10.84
CA LEU A 39 1.79 -0.11 -10.79
C LEU A 39 0.33 0.33 -10.79
N GLN A 40 -0.05 1.05 -9.73
CA GLN A 40 -1.40 1.61 -9.54
C GLN A 40 -1.35 3.13 -9.55
N GLY A 41 -0.27 3.70 -9.03
CA GLY A 41 -0.06 5.14 -8.97
C GLY A 41 1.26 5.50 -8.31
N PRO A 42 1.49 6.80 -8.04
CA PRO A 42 2.75 7.25 -7.46
C PRO A 42 3.05 6.66 -6.07
N GLN A 43 2.00 6.28 -5.33
CA GLN A 43 2.09 5.72 -3.98
C GLN A 43 2.76 4.34 -3.89
N ASN A 44 2.83 3.59 -5.00
CA ASN A 44 3.44 2.26 -5.04
C ASN A 44 4.55 2.14 -6.09
N PHE A 45 5.03 3.26 -6.62
CA PHE A 45 6.07 3.30 -7.64
C PHE A 45 7.36 2.60 -7.21
N GLU A 46 7.85 2.84 -5.98
CA GLU A 46 9.08 2.19 -5.48
C GLU A 46 8.94 0.67 -5.36
N LEU A 47 7.80 0.19 -4.85
CA LEU A 47 7.52 -1.25 -4.75
C LEU A 47 7.45 -1.88 -6.14
N TRP A 48 6.80 -1.20 -7.08
CA TRP A 48 6.72 -1.62 -8.47
C TRP A 48 8.12 -1.68 -9.11
N LYS A 49 8.93 -0.62 -8.98
CA LYS A 49 10.29 -0.55 -9.54
C LYS A 49 11.19 -1.64 -8.98
N LEU A 50 11.13 -1.90 -7.67
CA LEU A 50 11.87 -3.00 -7.03
C LEU A 50 11.43 -4.36 -7.57
N THR A 51 10.12 -4.61 -7.65
CA THR A 51 9.59 -5.89 -8.14
C THR A 51 9.91 -6.10 -9.62
N LEU A 52 9.87 -5.03 -10.40
CA LEU A 52 10.28 -5.01 -11.80
C LEU A 52 11.77 -5.33 -11.95
N SER A 53 12.64 -4.80 -11.08
CA SER A 53 14.07 -5.14 -11.05
C SER A 53 14.27 -6.65 -10.90
N THR A 54 13.58 -7.27 -9.95
CA THR A 54 13.69 -8.73 -9.72
C THR A 54 13.25 -9.55 -10.94
N HIS A 55 12.20 -9.14 -11.65
CA HIS A 55 11.76 -9.83 -12.86
C HIS A 55 12.73 -9.60 -14.03
N LEU A 56 13.29 -8.40 -14.15
CA LEU A 56 14.30 -8.07 -15.17
C LEU A 56 15.62 -8.81 -14.93
N GLU A 57 16.05 -8.94 -13.68
CA GLU A 57 17.21 -9.75 -13.29
C GLU A 57 17.01 -11.22 -13.67
N ALA A 58 15.82 -11.78 -13.45
CA ALA A 58 15.51 -13.16 -13.82
C ALA A 58 15.62 -13.44 -15.33
N ILE A 59 15.55 -12.40 -16.16
CA ILE A 59 15.74 -12.47 -17.62
C ILE A 59 17.04 -11.76 -18.06
N ASN A 60 18.02 -11.55 -17.19
CA ASN A 60 19.29 -10.91 -17.53
C ASN A 60 19.17 -9.51 -18.17
N LEU A 61 18.10 -8.77 -17.89
CA LEU A 61 17.86 -7.39 -18.32
C LEU A 61 17.84 -6.40 -17.15
N GLY A 62 18.45 -6.75 -16.00
CA GLY A 62 18.45 -5.91 -14.79
C GLY A 62 18.99 -4.50 -15.02
N SER A 63 19.98 -4.34 -15.91
CA SER A 63 20.56 -3.04 -16.27
C SER A 63 19.59 -2.08 -16.96
N PHE A 64 18.44 -2.55 -17.44
CA PHE A 64 17.46 -1.70 -18.13
C PHE A 64 16.91 -0.58 -17.25
N LEU A 65 16.77 -0.81 -15.94
CA LEU A 65 16.28 0.21 -15.02
C LEU A 65 17.30 1.31 -14.73
N GLU A 66 18.58 1.02 -14.91
CA GLU A 66 19.68 1.97 -14.73
C GLU A 66 19.92 2.76 -16.01
N ASP A 67 19.91 2.08 -17.15
CA ASP A 67 20.02 2.67 -18.47
C ASP A 67 18.94 2.10 -19.42
N PRO A 68 17.78 2.77 -19.53
CA PRO A 68 16.72 2.35 -20.44
C PRO A 68 17.11 2.36 -21.92
N SER A 69 18.20 3.05 -22.30
CA SER A 69 18.66 3.14 -23.69
C SER A 69 19.22 1.83 -24.21
N ILE A 70 19.64 0.91 -23.32
CA ILE A 70 20.15 -0.41 -23.72
C ILE A 70 19.13 -1.20 -24.54
N ALA A 71 17.83 -0.93 -24.35
CA ALA A 71 16.78 -1.65 -25.06
C ALA A 71 16.82 -1.42 -26.58
N ALA A 72 17.36 -0.29 -27.05
CA ALA A 72 17.53 -0.04 -28.48
C ALA A 72 18.57 -0.97 -29.14
N ASN A 73 19.50 -1.52 -28.35
CA ASN A 73 20.52 -2.45 -28.82
C ASN A 73 20.09 -3.92 -28.69
N LEU A 74 18.91 -4.18 -28.12
CA LEU A 74 18.39 -5.54 -27.96
C LEU A 74 17.71 -6.02 -29.25
N LEU A 75 17.73 -7.33 -29.46
CA LEU A 75 16.94 -8.00 -30.50
C LEU A 75 15.44 -7.70 -30.34
N ASP A 76 14.70 -7.67 -31.45
CA ASP A 76 13.26 -7.36 -31.48
C ASP A 76 12.44 -8.23 -30.51
N ASN A 77 12.81 -9.51 -30.37
CA ASN A 77 12.17 -10.42 -29.43
C ASN A 77 12.34 -9.96 -27.98
N HIS A 78 13.52 -9.49 -27.59
CA HIS A 78 13.80 -8.99 -26.23
C HIS A 78 13.09 -7.66 -25.98
N GLN A 79 13.01 -6.80 -27.00
CA GLN A 79 12.22 -5.57 -26.90
C GLN A 79 10.74 -5.88 -26.70
N ALA A 80 10.19 -6.86 -27.41
CA ALA A 80 8.80 -7.31 -27.24
C ALA A 80 8.53 -7.92 -25.85
N ILE A 81 9.45 -8.77 -25.37
CA ILE A 81 9.44 -9.34 -24.02
C ILE A 81 9.43 -8.23 -22.96
N LEU A 82 10.34 -7.28 -23.07
CA LEU A 82 10.47 -6.17 -22.14
C LEU A 82 9.20 -5.30 -22.14
N HIS A 83 8.66 -5.03 -23.32
CA HIS A 83 7.41 -4.29 -23.45
C HIS A 83 6.22 -5.03 -22.83
N LYS A 84 6.12 -6.35 -23.03
CA LYS A 84 5.10 -7.21 -22.40
C LYS A 84 5.22 -7.21 -20.88
N LEU A 85 6.44 -7.31 -20.33
CA LEU A 85 6.67 -7.22 -18.89
C LEU A 85 6.26 -5.85 -18.33
N LEU A 86 6.63 -4.75 -18.99
CA LEU A 86 6.21 -3.41 -18.58
C LEU A 86 4.68 -3.28 -18.58
N TRP A 87 4.03 -3.82 -19.61
CA TRP A 87 2.57 -3.86 -19.74
C TRP A 87 1.91 -4.66 -18.61
N ASP A 88 2.38 -5.88 -18.34
CA ASP A 88 1.82 -6.78 -17.34
C ASP A 88 2.11 -6.32 -15.90
N SER A 89 3.19 -5.55 -15.71
CA SER A 89 3.52 -4.93 -14.42
C SER A 89 2.58 -3.78 -14.02
N CYS A 90 1.65 -3.38 -14.90
CA CYS A 90 0.74 -2.25 -14.68
C CYS A 90 -0.70 -2.69 -14.41
N THR A 91 -1.44 -1.88 -13.66
CA THR A 91 -2.92 -1.97 -13.63
C THR A 91 -3.54 -1.22 -14.82
N GLN A 92 -4.86 -1.35 -15.03
CA GLN A 92 -5.55 -0.82 -16.23
C GLN A 92 -5.20 0.62 -16.60
N VAL A 93 -5.08 1.53 -15.63
CA VAL A 93 -4.83 2.96 -15.92
C VAL A 93 -3.39 3.21 -16.40
N PRO A 94 -2.33 2.83 -15.66
CA PRO A 94 -0.96 2.92 -16.18
C PRO A 94 -0.73 2.10 -17.46
N GLN A 95 -1.35 0.92 -17.56
CA GLN A 95 -1.31 0.07 -18.74
C GLN A 95 -1.85 0.82 -19.96
N ALA A 96 -3.06 1.39 -19.87
CA ALA A 96 -3.62 2.20 -20.96
C ALA A 96 -2.73 3.38 -21.38
N SER A 97 -1.90 3.91 -20.48
CA SER A 97 -1.01 5.04 -20.78
C SER A 97 0.17 4.69 -21.69
N ILE A 98 0.56 3.41 -21.76
CA ILE A 98 1.65 2.91 -22.60
C ILE A 98 1.16 2.07 -23.80
N ALA A 99 -0.16 1.95 -24.01
CA ALA A 99 -0.76 1.04 -25.00
C ALA A 99 -0.37 1.29 -26.45
N SER A 100 -0.14 2.55 -26.79
CA SER A 100 0.26 2.96 -28.13
C SER A 100 1.77 3.07 -28.30
N ILE A 101 2.54 2.88 -27.23
CA ILE A 101 4.00 2.97 -27.26
C ILE A 101 4.52 1.60 -27.69
N LYS A 102 5.45 1.57 -28.64
CA LYS A 102 6.08 0.33 -29.11
C LYS A 102 7.50 0.16 -28.56
N ASN A 103 8.15 1.27 -28.26
CA ASN A 103 9.51 1.27 -27.73
C ASN A 103 9.46 1.09 -26.20
N PRO A 104 10.08 0.04 -25.64
CA PRO A 104 10.11 -0.19 -24.20
C PRO A 104 10.81 0.94 -23.41
N THR A 105 11.82 1.59 -23.98
CA THR A 105 12.49 2.77 -23.41
C THR A 105 11.50 3.91 -23.21
N ASP A 106 10.71 4.22 -24.23
CA ASP A 106 9.71 5.30 -24.17
C ASP A 106 8.59 4.95 -23.19
N ALA A 107 8.17 3.69 -23.15
CA ALA A 107 7.13 3.21 -22.24
C ALA A 107 7.58 3.35 -20.78
N TYR A 108 8.77 2.85 -20.45
CA TYR A 108 9.35 2.97 -19.12
C TYR A 108 9.55 4.45 -18.74
N THR A 109 10.13 5.26 -19.63
CA THR A 109 10.38 6.69 -19.37
C THR A 109 9.07 7.45 -19.12
N LEU A 110 7.98 7.11 -19.83
CA LEU A 110 6.68 7.70 -19.59
C LEU A 110 6.13 7.31 -18.21
N LEU A 111 6.22 6.03 -17.84
CA LEU A 111 5.78 5.55 -16.53
C LEU A 111 6.58 6.19 -15.41
N GLU A 112 7.90 6.23 -15.54
CA GLU A 112 8.79 6.89 -14.58
C GLU A 112 8.43 8.38 -14.48
N LYS A 113 8.35 9.12 -15.57
CA LYS A 113 7.99 10.55 -15.53
C LYS A 113 6.61 10.82 -14.89
N ARG A 114 5.64 9.92 -15.08
CA ARG A 114 4.25 10.12 -14.63
C ARG A 114 4.01 9.68 -13.19
N TYR A 115 4.70 8.65 -12.74
CA TYR A 115 4.44 7.99 -11.46
C TYR A 115 5.60 8.12 -10.48
N PHE A 116 6.80 8.43 -10.94
CA PHE A 116 7.87 8.85 -10.05
C PHE A 116 7.41 10.08 -9.28
N SER A 117 7.72 10.08 -8.00
CA SER A 117 7.43 11.16 -7.09
C SER A 117 8.69 11.46 -6.33
N SER A 118 8.94 12.73 -6.06
CA SER A 118 10.10 13.09 -5.24
C SER A 118 10.03 12.34 -3.89
N PRO A 119 11.17 11.93 -3.33
CA PRO A 119 11.20 11.24 -2.04
C PRO A 119 10.47 12.03 -0.93
N GLU A 120 10.49 13.36 -0.99
CA GLU A 120 9.73 14.25 -0.12
C GLU A 120 8.21 14.09 -0.26
N PHE A 121 7.72 14.04 -1.50
CA PHE A 121 6.30 13.85 -1.77
C PHE A 121 5.84 12.46 -1.34
N GLN A 122 6.64 11.43 -1.63
CA GLN A 122 6.36 10.06 -1.19
C GLN A 122 6.32 9.95 0.34
N ARG A 123 7.30 10.54 1.05
CA ARG A 123 7.29 10.65 2.52
C ARG A 123 6.01 11.29 3.04
N ARG A 124 5.60 12.42 2.45
CA ARG A 124 4.39 13.14 2.86
C ARG A 124 3.13 12.30 2.66
N ILE A 125 2.99 11.63 1.52
CA ILE A 125 1.86 10.73 1.26
C ILE A 125 1.87 9.60 2.28
N LEU A 126 3.01 8.93 2.45
CA LEU A 126 3.13 7.78 3.33
C LEU A 126 2.82 8.15 4.79
N TYR A 127 3.33 9.28 5.25
CA TYR A 127 3.04 9.82 6.59
C TYR A 127 1.56 10.18 6.74
N SER A 128 0.95 10.80 5.73
CA SER A 128 -0.48 11.09 5.75
C SER A 128 -1.33 9.82 5.78
N SER A 129 -0.97 8.80 5.00
CA SER A 129 -1.67 7.53 4.95
C SER A 129 -1.56 6.78 6.28
N TYR A 130 -0.37 6.76 6.89
CA TYR A 130 -0.14 6.21 8.22
C TYR A 130 -1.04 6.86 9.29
N HIS A 131 -1.15 8.19 9.29
CA HIS A 131 -2.01 8.92 10.22
C HIS A 131 -3.52 8.74 9.96
N LYS A 132 -3.90 8.38 8.73
CA LYS A 132 -5.28 8.08 8.33
C LYS A 132 -5.70 6.64 8.59
N LEU A 133 -4.78 5.74 8.94
CA LEU A 133 -5.10 4.35 9.24
C LEU A 133 -6.15 4.28 10.35
N THR A 134 -7.22 3.53 10.08
CA THR A 134 -8.24 3.26 11.08
C THR A 134 -8.77 1.85 10.93
N PHE A 135 -8.83 1.14 12.04
CA PHE A 135 -9.40 -0.19 12.04
C PHE A 135 -10.89 -0.12 11.74
N LYS A 136 -11.63 0.95 12.07
CA LYS A 136 -13.10 1.03 11.92
C LYS A 136 -13.61 0.80 10.50
N GLY A 137 -12.86 1.24 9.49
CA GLY A 137 -13.22 1.09 8.07
C GLY A 137 -12.56 -0.11 7.37
N TYR A 138 -11.63 -0.78 8.05
CA TYR A 138 -10.78 -1.81 7.47
C TYR A 138 -11.53 -3.08 7.03
N GLN A 139 -11.29 -3.58 5.82
CA GLN A 139 -11.91 -4.83 5.35
C GLN A 139 -10.94 -5.98 5.56
N GLY A 140 -10.81 -6.44 6.81
CA GLY A 140 -9.86 -7.50 7.17
C GLY A 140 -9.89 -7.88 8.64
N THR A 141 -9.04 -8.83 9.00
CA THR A 141 -8.82 -9.25 10.40
C THR A 141 -7.97 -8.23 11.15
N LEU A 142 -7.94 -8.34 12.47
CA LEU A 142 -7.05 -7.50 13.29
C LEU A 142 -5.57 -7.83 13.01
N GLU A 143 -5.26 -9.10 12.75
CA GLU A 143 -3.93 -9.56 12.39
C GLU A 143 -3.44 -8.90 11.09
N ASN A 144 -4.27 -8.87 10.05
CA ASN A 144 -3.93 -8.22 8.78
C ASN A 144 -3.73 -6.71 8.97
N PHE A 145 -4.58 -6.09 9.81
CA PHE A 145 -4.44 -4.67 10.13
C PHE A 145 -3.13 -4.37 10.86
N ASN A 146 -2.72 -5.21 11.81
CA ASN A 146 -1.45 -5.06 12.52
C ASN A 146 -0.26 -5.19 11.55
N ALA A 147 -0.27 -6.20 10.68
CA ALA A 147 0.76 -6.37 9.66
C ALA A 147 0.84 -5.17 8.70
N GLU A 148 -0.30 -4.61 8.31
CA GLU A 148 -0.34 -3.40 7.49
C GLU A 148 0.23 -2.20 8.24
N PHE A 149 -0.09 -2.04 9.52
CA PHE A 149 0.47 -0.96 10.35
C PHE A 149 2.00 -1.05 10.45
N ASP A 150 2.55 -2.25 10.69
CA ASP A 150 4.01 -2.49 10.70
C ASP A 150 4.65 -2.24 9.33
N CYS A 151 3.96 -2.62 8.25
CA CYS A 151 4.41 -2.33 6.89
C CYS A 151 4.52 -0.81 6.64
N TYR A 152 3.57 0.00 7.12
CA TYR A 152 3.68 1.46 7.03
C TYR A 152 4.88 2.00 7.82
N LEU A 153 5.14 1.48 9.03
CA LEU A 153 6.30 1.89 9.82
C LEU A 153 7.62 1.54 9.14
N ALA A 154 7.75 0.32 8.60
CA ALA A 154 8.92 -0.11 7.86
C ALA A 154 9.16 0.77 6.63
N ARG A 155 8.11 1.06 5.86
CA ARG A 155 8.20 1.95 4.70
C ARG A 155 8.60 3.38 5.08
N LEU A 156 8.10 3.90 6.22
CA LEU A 156 8.47 5.23 6.71
C LEU A 156 9.94 5.28 7.12
N GLN A 157 10.43 4.24 7.80
CA GLN A 157 11.83 4.11 8.17
C GLN A 157 12.74 4.04 6.93
N LEU A 158 12.37 3.25 5.91
CA LEU A 158 13.09 3.20 4.64
C LEU A 158 13.10 4.55 3.91
N ALA A 159 12.03 5.32 4.04
CA ALA A 159 11.96 6.68 3.52
C ALA A 159 12.71 7.71 4.39
N GLY A 160 13.42 7.29 5.44
CA GLY A 160 14.18 8.16 6.34
C GLY A 160 13.34 8.88 7.40
N VAL A 161 12.12 8.43 7.65
CA VAL A 161 11.23 8.96 8.70
C VAL A 161 11.22 7.98 9.88
N LYS A 162 11.86 8.36 10.98
CA LYS A 162 11.82 7.61 12.23
C LYS A 162 10.73 8.18 13.13
N ILE A 163 9.71 7.38 13.43
CA ILE A 163 8.65 7.74 14.40
C ILE A 163 9.08 7.23 15.77
N ASP A 164 8.98 8.07 16.79
CA ASP A 164 9.30 7.67 18.16
C ASP A 164 8.35 6.55 18.64
N PRO A 165 8.84 5.55 19.41
CA PRO A 165 8.01 4.43 19.84
C PRO A 165 6.71 4.84 20.56
N ILE A 166 6.76 5.93 21.34
CA ILE A 166 5.58 6.47 22.03
C ILE A 166 4.54 6.98 21.03
N ASP A 167 4.98 7.63 19.95
CA ASP A 167 4.08 8.13 18.90
C ASP A 167 3.51 6.97 18.07
N GLN A 168 4.31 5.92 17.82
CA GLN A 168 3.82 4.71 17.16
C GLN A 168 2.68 4.07 17.95
N ALA A 169 2.89 3.91 19.25
CA ALA A 169 1.91 3.34 20.16
C ALA A 169 0.65 4.23 20.31
N SER A 170 0.85 5.54 20.41
CA SER A 170 -0.24 6.52 20.46
C SER A 170 -1.08 6.50 19.18
N GLN A 171 -0.44 6.43 18.02
CA GLN A 171 -1.12 6.34 16.74
C GLN A 171 -1.86 5.00 16.59
N TYR A 172 -1.29 3.89 17.05
CA TYR A 172 -1.97 2.60 17.06
C TYR A 172 -3.25 2.63 17.89
N LEU A 173 -3.19 3.18 19.11
CA LEU A 173 -4.36 3.38 19.97
C LEU A 173 -5.43 4.28 19.32
N THR A 174 -5.01 5.28 18.56
CA THR A 174 -5.92 6.13 17.76
C THR A 174 -6.54 5.36 16.61
N ALA A 175 -5.77 4.52 15.91
CA ALA A 175 -6.23 3.77 14.76
C ALA A 175 -7.26 2.68 15.15
N VAL A 176 -7.02 1.96 16.25
CA VAL A 176 -7.90 0.86 16.71
C VAL A 176 -8.99 1.32 17.69
N GLY A 177 -8.78 2.45 18.36
CA GLY A 177 -9.65 2.99 19.41
C GLY A 177 -11.12 3.15 19.03
N PRO A 178 -11.50 3.55 17.81
CA PRO A 178 -12.90 3.67 17.41
C PRO A 178 -13.69 2.35 17.43
N VAL A 179 -13.00 1.19 17.38
CA VAL A 179 -13.61 -0.14 17.52
C VAL A 179 -13.45 -0.66 18.95
N PHE A 180 -12.26 -0.52 19.53
CA PHE A 180 -11.91 -1.04 20.85
C PHE A 180 -11.85 0.07 21.89
N THR A 181 -12.93 0.83 22.02
CA THR A 181 -12.98 2.08 22.80
C THR A 181 -12.59 1.89 24.26
N GLN A 182 -13.14 0.87 24.92
CA GLN A 182 -12.87 0.60 26.34
C GLN A 182 -11.43 0.13 26.57
N TRP A 183 -10.94 -0.79 25.75
CA TRP A 183 -9.56 -1.28 25.85
C TRP A 183 -8.56 -0.15 25.60
N ALA A 184 -8.73 0.63 24.52
CA ALA A 184 -7.84 1.74 24.20
C ALA A 184 -7.90 2.83 25.28
N GLY A 185 -9.07 3.09 25.85
CA GLY A 185 -9.23 4.01 26.99
C GLY A 185 -8.48 3.54 28.24
N PHE A 186 -8.61 2.26 28.60
CA PHE A 186 -7.88 1.66 29.71
C PHE A 186 -6.37 1.80 29.54
N ILE A 187 -5.83 1.47 28.37
CA ILE A 187 -4.39 1.58 28.09
C ILE A 187 -3.92 3.04 28.19
N ARG A 188 -4.68 4.01 27.68
CA ARG A 188 -4.33 5.44 27.79
C ARG A 188 -4.25 5.89 29.26
N ILE A 189 -5.26 5.57 30.06
CA ILE A 189 -5.31 5.91 31.49
C ILE A 189 -4.16 5.24 32.24
N PHE A 190 -3.90 3.96 31.96
CA PHE A 190 -2.81 3.21 32.57
C PHE A 190 -1.45 3.84 32.26
N THR A 191 -1.22 4.21 30.99
CA THR A 191 0.02 4.86 30.56
C THR A 191 0.22 6.21 31.24
N GLN A 192 -0.84 7.03 31.30
CA GLN A 192 -0.82 8.32 32.00
C GLN A 192 -0.53 8.17 33.49
N SER A 193 -1.13 7.16 34.13
CA SER A 193 -0.91 6.86 35.54
C SER A 193 0.53 6.44 35.83
N ILE A 194 1.11 5.57 34.99
CA ILE A 194 2.52 5.15 35.13
C ILE A 194 3.47 6.34 34.99
N GLN A 195 3.23 7.21 34.00
CA GLN A 195 4.03 8.42 33.81
C GLN A 195 3.92 9.37 35.01
N ALA A 196 2.72 9.57 35.55
CA ALA A 196 2.49 10.41 36.73
C ALA A 196 3.20 9.87 37.99
N LEU A 197 3.40 8.56 38.08
CA LEU A 197 4.11 7.91 39.19
C LEU A 197 5.64 7.93 39.06
N GLY A 198 6.18 8.55 38.01
CA GLY A 198 7.63 8.62 37.78
C GLY A 198 8.29 7.26 37.51
N LEU A 199 7.47 6.21 37.34
CA LEU A 199 7.91 4.90 36.88
C LEU A 199 8.21 5.06 35.40
N GLY A 200 9.48 5.29 35.07
CA GLY A 200 9.93 5.59 33.72
C GLY A 200 9.20 4.72 32.71
N SER A 201 8.48 5.35 31.78
CA SER A 201 7.77 4.67 30.72
C SER A 201 8.82 4.10 29.77
N LYS A 202 9.47 2.98 30.15
CA LYS A 202 10.12 2.12 29.18
C LYS A 202 9.05 1.85 28.15
N SER A 203 9.28 2.44 26.97
CA SER A 203 8.28 2.89 26.00
C SER A 203 7.11 1.93 25.88
N LEU A 204 5.89 2.46 25.84
CA LEU A 204 4.71 1.69 25.47
C LEU A 204 5.02 0.96 24.16
N ASP A 205 5.36 -0.32 24.24
CA ASP A 205 5.86 -1.06 23.09
C ASP A 205 4.68 -1.41 22.18
N LEU A 206 4.80 -1.06 20.91
CA LEU A 206 3.76 -1.28 19.92
C LEU A 206 3.41 -2.77 19.82
N HIS A 207 4.41 -3.65 19.80
CA HIS A 207 4.20 -5.08 19.66
C HIS A 207 3.50 -5.66 20.88
N TYR A 208 3.85 -5.18 22.08
CA TYR A 208 3.10 -5.50 23.28
C TYR A 208 1.63 -5.08 23.19
N LEU A 209 1.33 -3.87 22.69
CA LEU A 209 -0.06 -3.41 22.52
C LEU A 209 -0.84 -4.26 21.51
N MET A 210 -0.23 -4.55 20.37
CA MET A 210 -0.81 -5.42 19.34
C MET A 210 -1.12 -6.81 19.90
N ALA A 211 -0.17 -7.41 20.62
CA ALA A 211 -0.34 -8.72 21.25
C ALA A 211 -1.38 -8.70 22.37
N SER A 212 -1.41 -7.64 23.17
CA SER A 212 -2.40 -7.43 24.25
C SER A 212 -3.81 -7.35 23.69
N LEU A 213 -4.04 -6.59 22.61
CA LEU A 213 -5.35 -6.49 21.98
C LEU A 213 -5.78 -7.83 21.35
N LEU A 214 -4.87 -8.52 20.66
CA LEU A 214 -5.15 -9.84 20.10
C LEU A 214 -5.54 -10.85 21.19
N ARG A 215 -4.86 -10.81 22.34
CA ARG A 215 -5.20 -11.63 23.51
C ARG A 215 -6.59 -11.27 24.05
N GLU A 216 -6.87 -9.99 24.24
CA GLU A 216 -8.17 -9.49 24.72
C GLU A 216 -9.33 -9.91 23.81
N CYS A 217 -9.12 -9.97 22.49
CA CYS A 217 -10.11 -10.47 21.54
C CYS A 217 -10.39 -11.98 21.66
N ARG A 218 -9.48 -12.76 22.24
CA ARG A 218 -9.60 -14.22 22.44
C ARG A 218 -10.28 -14.59 23.75
N ILE A 219 -10.30 -13.68 24.74
CA ILE A 219 -10.91 -13.94 26.04
C ILE A 219 -12.42 -13.69 25.95
N PRO A 220 -13.28 -14.72 26.08
CA PRO A 220 -14.72 -14.52 26.00
C PRO A 220 -15.22 -13.57 27.10
N GLY A 221 -16.16 -12.69 26.75
CA GLY A 221 -16.80 -11.79 27.71
C GLY A 221 -16.15 -10.42 27.86
N THR A 222 -14.90 -10.23 27.42
CA THR A 222 -14.24 -8.92 27.41
C THR A 222 -14.93 -7.96 26.44
N SER A 223 -14.75 -6.66 26.66
CA SER A 223 -15.28 -5.63 25.77
C SER A 223 -14.66 -5.70 24.38
N ALA A 224 -13.37 -6.04 24.29
CA ALA A 224 -12.66 -6.22 23.03
C ALA A 224 -13.19 -7.43 22.23
N ALA A 225 -13.38 -8.58 22.87
CA ALA A 225 -13.95 -9.77 22.22
C ALA A 225 -15.38 -9.50 21.74
N LYS A 226 -16.21 -8.83 22.54
CA LYS A 226 -17.57 -8.40 22.15
C LYS A 226 -17.54 -7.47 20.92
N ALA A 227 -16.67 -6.47 20.92
CA ALA A 227 -16.52 -5.53 19.81
C ALA A 227 -16.05 -6.24 18.52
N TYR A 228 -15.06 -7.13 18.64
CA TYR A 228 -14.51 -7.88 17.51
C TYR A 228 -15.52 -8.83 16.90
N ASN A 229 -16.22 -9.61 17.74
CA ASN A 229 -17.24 -10.55 17.28
C ASN A 229 -18.42 -9.84 16.62
N ARG A 230 -18.89 -8.73 17.21
CA ARG A 230 -19.95 -7.90 16.62
C ARG A 230 -19.59 -7.37 15.23
N ARG A 231 -18.32 -7.12 14.98
CA ARG A 231 -17.83 -6.67 13.67
C ARG A 231 -17.76 -7.83 12.68
N ARG A 232 -17.24 -8.99 13.08
CA ARG A 232 -17.21 -10.19 12.22
C ARG A 232 -18.62 -10.64 11.82
N SER A 233 -19.60 -10.45 12.70
CA SER A 233 -21.00 -10.79 12.42
C SER A 233 -21.74 -9.74 11.59
N GLN A 234 -21.14 -8.59 11.28
CA GLN A 234 -21.77 -7.60 10.41
C GLN A 234 -21.58 -8.01 8.95
N PRO A 235 -22.67 -8.12 8.15
CA PRO A 235 -22.53 -8.31 6.72
C PRO A 235 -21.72 -7.14 6.14
N PRO A 236 -20.89 -7.38 5.10
CA PRO A 236 -20.17 -6.31 4.43
C PRO A 236 -21.19 -5.24 4.05
N LYS A 237 -20.95 -4.00 4.51
CA LYS A 237 -21.80 -2.87 4.14
C LYS A 237 -21.77 -2.81 2.62
N LYS A 238 -22.84 -3.28 1.96
CA LYS A 238 -23.14 -2.88 0.58
C LYS A 238 -23.07 -1.36 0.61
N GLN A 239 -22.20 -0.76 -0.19
CA GLN A 239 -22.28 0.66 -0.50
C GLN A 239 -23.66 0.87 -1.14
N GLY A 240 -24.66 1.08 -0.29
CA GLY A 240 -26.02 1.38 -0.69
C GLY A 240 -25.97 2.75 -1.31
N ASN A 241 -26.01 2.77 -2.63
CA ASN A 241 -26.28 3.94 -3.43
C ASN A 241 -27.64 4.49 -2.95
N SER A 242 -27.65 5.41 -1.98
CA SER A 242 -28.86 6.03 -1.47
C SER A 242 -29.34 7.10 -2.43
N ASN A 243 -29.65 6.68 -3.65
CA ASN A 243 -30.37 7.47 -4.64
C ASN A 243 -31.55 6.63 -5.15
N THR A 244 -32.47 6.35 -4.24
CA THR A 244 -33.85 5.99 -4.61
C THR A 244 -34.77 6.84 -3.76
N ARG A 245 -35.03 8.04 -4.27
CA ARG A 245 -36.17 8.88 -3.91
C ARG A 245 -37.43 8.08 -4.21
N SER A 246 -37.94 7.35 -3.21
CA SER A 246 -39.22 6.66 -3.30
C SER A 246 -40.34 7.69 -3.27
N THR A 247 -40.80 8.10 -4.45
CA THR A 247 -42.16 8.59 -4.65
C THR A 247 -43.13 7.46 -4.33
N ARG A 248 -43.87 7.55 -3.22
CA ARG A 248 -45.29 7.16 -3.22
C ARG A 248 -46.07 7.74 -2.04
N SER A 249 -47.08 8.48 -2.44
CA SER A 249 -48.27 8.94 -1.74
C SER A 249 -48.97 7.88 -0.89
N GLY A 250 -49.53 8.32 0.24
CA GLY A 250 -50.51 7.53 1.00
C GLY A 250 -50.78 8.05 2.41
N ARG A 251 -51.52 9.15 2.55
CA ARG A 251 -52.23 9.44 3.81
C ARG A 251 -53.56 10.14 3.55
N PRO A 252 -54.71 9.50 3.81
CA PRO A 252 -55.99 10.19 3.88
C PRO A 252 -56.38 10.52 5.33
N SER A 253 -56.95 11.74 5.48
CA SER A 253 -57.99 12.17 6.44
C SER A 253 -57.70 12.16 7.96
N ARG A 254 -58.10 13.13 8.81
CA ARG A 254 -58.81 14.43 8.75
C ARG A 254 -58.72 15.05 10.20
N PRO A 255 -59.58 15.97 10.65
CA PRO A 255 -59.30 17.38 10.99
C PRO A 255 -59.31 17.73 12.50
N GLY A 256 -58.84 18.94 12.81
CA GLY A 256 -59.30 19.69 14.00
C GLY A 256 -58.20 20.02 15.00
N GLN A 257 -57.65 21.22 14.91
CA GLN A 257 -57.86 22.23 15.95
C GLN A 257 -57.28 23.58 15.51
N SER A 258 -58.11 24.57 15.76
CA SER A 258 -58.06 25.98 15.42
C SER A 258 -57.09 26.78 16.29
N SER A 259 -56.53 27.86 15.71
CA SER A 259 -56.29 29.18 16.34
C SER A 259 -55.26 29.22 17.49
N GLN A 260 -54.20 30.03 17.54
CA GLN A 260 -53.98 31.45 17.22
C GLN A 260 -52.54 31.80 17.76
N PRO A 261 -51.96 33.03 17.66
CA PRO A 261 -50.93 33.36 16.68
C PRO A 261 -49.56 33.80 17.25
N VAL A 262 -48.59 33.86 16.33
CA VAL A 262 -47.48 34.82 16.13
C VAL A 262 -47.03 35.66 17.33
N LEU A 263 -45.73 35.54 17.66
CA LEU A 263 -44.91 36.69 18.01
C LEU A 263 -43.49 36.52 17.44
N SER A 264 -43.22 37.37 16.46
CA SER A 264 -41.92 37.68 15.88
C SER A 264 -40.98 38.24 16.95
N HIS A 265 -39.71 37.85 16.93
CA HIS A 265 -38.64 38.80 17.24
C HIS A 265 -37.38 38.49 16.44
N HIS A 266 -37.02 39.48 15.62
CA HIS A 266 -35.72 39.75 15.03
C HIS A 266 -34.56 39.42 15.95
N TYR A 267 -33.43 38.98 15.37
CA TYR A 267 -32.18 39.77 15.43
C TYR A 267 -31.28 39.41 14.23
N CYS A 268 -30.95 40.43 13.45
CA CYS A 268 -29.68 40.51 12.73
C CYS A 268 -28.62 41.01 13.73
N TYR A 269 -27.47 40.35 13.77
CA TYR A 269 -26.14 40.93 13.56
C TYR A 269 -25.14 39.77 13.42
#